data_AF-A0A024QAX1-F1
#
_entry.id   AF-A0A024QAX1-F1
#
_cell.length_a   1.000
_cell.length_b   1.000
_cell.length_c   1.000
_cell.angle_alpha   90.00
_cell.angle_beta   90.00
_cell.angle_gamma   90.00
#
_symmetry.space_group_name_H-M   'P 1'
#
loop_
_entity.id
_entity.type
_entity.pdbx_description
1 polymer ?
#
loop_
_entity_poly.entity_id
_entity_poly.type
_entity_poly.pdbx_seq_one_letter_code
_entity_poly.pdbx_strand_id
1 'polypeptide(L)'
;MKHTKEDIQKIIAEYVGGPTEKIKSRPSLQTYKESAKMVATGERKLKRLRLSAADRRHLSVLREAMSELRQALEAGAQANEIKHKRKMNNAVRLANDYTRRTDGK
;
A
#
# COMPACT_ATOMS: atom_id res chain seq x y z
N MET A 1 19.38 6.60 12.34
CA MET A 1 18.67 7.72 11.66
C MET A 1 17.17 7.52 11.81
N LYS A 2 16.43 8.59 12.13
CA LYS A 2 14.95 8.58 12.08
C LYS A 2 14.55 8.73 10.61
N HIS A 3 13.57 7.96 10.15
CA HIS A 3 13.07 8.10 8.78
C HIS A 3 12.30 9.40 8.62
N THR A 4 12.42 10.02 7.45
CA THR A 4 11.69 11.24 7.12
C THR A 4 10.30 10.90 6.58
N LYS A 5 9.39 11.88 6.58
CA LYS A 5 8.07 11.73 5.95
C LYS A 5 8.19 11.34 4.46
N GLU A 6 9.22 11.86 3.79
CA GLU A 6 9.52 11.56 2.38
C GLU A 6 9.86 10.08 2.16
N ASP A 7 10.55 9.42 3.10
CA ASP A 7 10.81 7.98 3.01
C ASP A 7 9.50 7.19 3.01
N ILE A 8 8.53 7.60 3.84
CA ILE A 8 7.23 6.94 3.92
C ILE A 8 6.44 7.19 2.64
N GLN A 9 6.42 8.42 2.13
CA GLN A 9 5.75 8.76 0.87
C GLN A 9 6.32 7.99 -0.33
N LYS A 10 7.64 7.84 -0.41
CA LYS A 10 8.29 7.00 -1.44
C LYS A 10 7.83 5.55 -1.35
N ILE A 11 7.76 4.99 -0.15
CA ILE A 11 7.24 3.62 0.04
C ILE A 11 5.78 3.53 -0.42
N ILE A 12 4.94 4.52 -0.12
CA ILE A 12 3.54 4.51 -0.56
C ILE A 12 3.43 4.58 -2.08
N ALA A 13 4.12 5.52 -2.71
CA ALA A 13 4.08 5.69 -4.16
C ALA A 13 4.54 4.41 -4.88
N GLU A 14 5.65 3.82 -4.42
CA GLU A 14 6.24 2.63 -5.03
C GLU A 14 5.43 1.36 -4.77
N TYR A 15 4.94 1.15 -3.54
CA TYR A 15 4.35 -0.12 -3.11
C TYR A 15 2.84 -0.10 -2.94
N VAL A 16 2.17 1.03 -3.12
CA VAL A 16 0.70 1.11 -3.24
C VAL A 16 0.32 1.64 -4.62
N GLY A 17 0.89 2.78 -5.02
CA GLY A 17 0.62 3.40 -6.32
C GLY A 17 1.01 2.49 -7.49
N GLY A 18 2.28 2.09 -7.55
CA GLY A 18 2.82 1.22 -8.61
C GLY A 18 2.02 -0.07 -8.85
N PRO A 19 1.77 -0.90 -7.82
CA PRO A 19 0.95 -2.10 -7.94
C PRO A 19 -0.48 -1.84 -8.42
N THR A 20 -1.10 -0.76 -7.96
CA THR A 20 -2.48 -0.40 -8.37
C THR A 20 -2.52 0.00 -9.84
N GLU A 21 -1.58 0.81 -10.30
CA GLU A 21 -1.50 1.21 -11.71
C GLU A 21 -1.22 0.00 -12.62
N LYS A 22 -0.31 -0.90 -12.22
CA LYS A 22 -0.07 -2.15 -12.95
C LYS A 22 -1.34 -2.98 -13.14
N ILE A 23 -2.16 -3.11 -12.10
CA ILE A 23 -3.43 -3.85 -12.18
C ILE A 23 -4.44 -3.15 -13.07
N LYS A 24 -4.52 -1.81 -13.04
CA LYS A 24 -5.40 -1.06 -13.94
C LYS A 24 -4.99 -1.23 -15.41
N SER A 25 -3.70 -1.19 -15.71
CA SER A 25 -3.20 -1.28 -17.09
C SER A 25 -3.24 -2.71 -17.64
N ARG A 26 -2.91 -3.71 -16.82
CA ARG A 26 -2.85 -5.12 -17.26
C ARG A 26 -3.31 -6.08 -16.15
N PRO A 27 -4.62 -6.24 -15.94
CA PRO A 27 -5.14 -7.17 -14.94
C PRO A 27 -4.93 -8.61 -15.41
N SER A 28 -3.99 -9.32 -14.78
CA SER A 28 -3.75 -10.75 -15.01
C SER A 28 -3.39 -11.43 -13.69
N LEU A 29 -3.59 -12.73 -13.57
CA LEU A 29 -3.22 -13.50 -12.38
C LEU A 29 -1.74 -13.30 -12.01
N GLN A 30 -0.88 -13.23 -13.02
CA GLN A 30 0.54 -12.95 -12.84
C GLN A 30 0.77 -11.54 -12.31
N THR A 31 0.12 -10.52 -12.89
CA THR A 31 0.22 -9.13 -12.42
C THR A 31 -0.24 -9.02 -10.96
N TYR A 32 -1.35 -9.67 -10.59
CA TYR A 32 -1.82 -9.72 -9.20
C TYR A 32 -0.81 -10.34 -8.25
N LYS A 33 -0.20 -11.47 -8.64
CA LYS A 33 0.81 -12.17 -7.85
C LYS A 33 2.08 -11.33 -7.66
N GLU A 34 2.54 -10.67 -8.72
CA GLU A 34 3.71 -9.77 -8.67
C GLU A 34 3.42 -8.54 -7.82
N SER A 35 2.27 -7.89 -8.04
CA SER A 35 1.80 -6.75 -7.26
C SER A 35 1.66 -7.09 -5.77
N ALA A 36 1.12 -8.27 -5.43
CA ALA A 36 1.01 -8.72 -4.03
C ALA A 36 2.40 -8.84 -3.36
N LYS A 37 3.39 -9.40 -4.07
CA LYS A 37 4.77 -9.49 -3.57
C LYS A 37 5.42 -8.12 -3.37
N MET A 38 5.16 -7.17 -4.28
CA MET A 38 5.61 -5.79 -4.14
C MET A 38 5.03 -5.17 -2.88
N VAL A 39 3.70 -5.21 -2.69
CA VAL A 39 3.03 -4.67 -1.50
C VAL A 39 3.57 -5.32 -0.22
N ALA A 40 3.77 -6.65 -0.21
CA ALA A 40 4.35 -7.37 0.93
C ALA A 40 5.79 -6.92 1.27
N THR A 41 6.53 -6.44 0.28
CA THR A 41 7.87 -5.86 0.47
C THR A 41 7.76 -4.47 1.08
N GLY A 42 6.87 -3.62 0.57
CA GLY A 42 6.62 -2.30 1.12
C GLY A 42 6.09 -2.35 2.56
N GLU A 43 5.21 -3.29 2.88
CA GLU A 43 4.71 -3.52 4.25
C GLU A 43 5.88 -3.84 5.22
N ARG A 44 6.81 -4.70 4.80
CA ARG A 44 8.01 -5.02 5.57
C ARG A 44 8.94 -3.82 5.74
N LYS A 45 9.14 -3.02 4.69
CA LYS A 45 9.90 -1.76 4.78
C LYS A 45 9.26 -0.81 5.79
N LEU A 46 7.95 -0.61 5.72
CA LEU A 46 7.16 0.20 6.65
C LEU A 46 7.20 -0.30 8.10
N LYS A 47 7.25 -1.61 8.30
CA LYS A 47 7.40 -2.21 9.64
C LYS A 47 8.77 -1.90 10.26
N ARG A 48 9.82 -1.78 9.45
CA ARG A 48 11.20 -1.53 9.90
C ARG A 48 11.50 -0.05 10.18
N LEU A 49 10.64 0.87 9.76
CA LEU A 49 10.86 2.30 9.98
C LEU A 49 10.80 2.62 11.48
N ARG A 50 11.85 3.25 12.00
CA ARG A 50 11.85 3.90 13.31
C ARG A 50 11.16 5.26 13.22
N LEU A 51 10.04 5.40 13.94
CA LEU A 51 9.15 6.56 13.86
C LEU A 51 9.08 7.40 15.14
N SER A 52 8.74 8.68 14.94
CA SER A 52 8.27 9.55 16.01
C SER A 52 6.89 9.11 16.55
N ALA A 53 6.51 9.54 17.75
CA ALA A 53 5.20 9.19 18.32
C ALA A 53 4.02 9.69 17.47
N ALA A 54 4.15 10.87 16.84
CA ALA A 54 3.14 11.44 15.95
C ALA A 54 2.94 10.58 14.70
N ASP A 55 4.03 10.06 14.11
CA ASP A 55 3.96 9.26 12.89
C ASP A 55 3.42 7.85 13.15
N ARG A 56 3.55 7.29 14.37
CA ARG A 56 3.07 5.92 14.69
C ARG A 56 1.58 5.74 14.40
N ARG A 57 0.76 6.74 14.75
CA ARG A 57 -0.70 6.64 14.57
C ARG A 57 -1.08 6.62 13.10
N HIS A 58 -0.49 7.51 12.31
CA HIS A 58 -0.69 7.57 10.86
C HIS A 58 -0.12 6.33 10.16
N LEU A 59 1.02 5.81 10.63
CA LEU A 59 1.62 4.60 10.08
C LEU A 59 0.79 3.34 10.35
N SER A 60 0.08 3.27 11.48
CA SER A 60 -0.78 2.14 11.79
C SER A 60 -1.88 1.97 10.73
N VAL A 61 -2.53 3.09 10.36
CA VAL A 61 -3.54 3.13 9.30
C VAL A 61 -2.93 2.72 7.96
N LEU A 62 -1.72 3.18 7.67
CA LEU A 62 -1.04 2.84 6.43
C LEU A 62 -0.64 1.37 6.33
N ARG A 63 -0.18 0.77 7.44
CA ARG A 63 0.13 -0.66 7.52
C ARG A 63 -1.12 -1.51 7.29
N GLU A 64 -2.24 -1.10 7.86
CA GLU A 64 -3.53 -1.74 7.65
C GLU A 64 -3.96 -1.65 6.18
N ALA A 65 -3.88 -0.46 5.58
CA ALA A 65 -4.16 -0.26 4.16
C ALA A 65 -3.30 -1.15 3.25
N MET A 66 -1.98 -1.25 3.50
CA MET A 66 -1.12 -2.14 2.72
C MET A 66 -1.45 -3.62 2.93
N SER A 67 -1.82 -4.02 4.14
CA SER A 67 -2.27 -5.38 4.41
C SER A 67 -3.57 -5.70 3.66
N GLU A 68 -4.55 -4.80 3.67
CA GLU A 68 -5.79 -4.95 2.90
C GLU A 68 -5.53 -5.02 1.39
N LEU A 69 -4.63 -4.18 0.87
CA LEU A 69 -4.23 -4.20 -0.53
C LEU A 69 -3.57 -5.53 -0.90
N ARG A 70 -2.63 -6.01 -0.08
CA ARG A 70 -1.96 -7.30 -0.30
C ARG A 70 -2.97 -8.43 -0.36
N GLN A 71 -3.91 -8.50 0.59
CA GLN A 71 -4.97 -9.51 0.60
C GLN A 71 -5.87 -9.42 -0.64
N ALA A 72 -6.18 -8.21 -1.09
CA ALA A 72 -6.99 -8.01 -2.29
C ALA A 72 -6.26 -8.49 -3.55
N LEU A 73 -4.95 -8.23 -3.64
CA LEU A 73 -4.13 -8.69 -4.76
C LEU A 73 -3.91 -10.20 -4.72
N GLU A 74 -3.71 -10.79 -3.54
CA GLU A 74 -3.64 -12.25 -3.36
C GLU A 74 -4.93 -12.94 -3.80
N ALA A 75 -6.09 -12.36 -3.47
CA ALA A 75 -7.38 -12.86 -3.95
C ALA A 75 -7.54 -12.70 -5.47
N GLY A 76 -7.09 -11.59 -6.06
CA GLY A 76 -7.05 -11.41 -7.51
C GLY A 76 -6.14 -12.41 -8.21
N ALA A 77 -5.02 -12.82 -7.58
CA ALA A 77 -4.14 -13.87 -8.08
C ALA A 77 -4.79 -15.26 -8.06
N GLN A 78 -5.89 -15.42 -7.33
CA GLN A 78 -6.73 -16.63 -7.26
C GLN A 78 -8.02 -16.50 -8.08
N ALA A 79 -8.11 -15.53 -9.00
CA ALA A 79 -9.30 -15.24 -9.82
C ALA A 79 -10.56 -14.89 -9.00
N ASN A 80 -10.38 -14.27 -7.83
CA ASN A 80 -11.46 -13.85 -6.95
C ASN A 80 -11.49 -12.31 -6.79
N GLU A 81 -11.08 -11.55 -7.81
CA GLU A 81 -10.89 -10.11 -7.69
C GLU A 81 -12.17 -9.31 -7.39
N ILE A 82 -13.34 -9.78 -7.85
CA ILE A 82 -14.62 -9.07 -7.72
C ILE A 82 -14.98 -8.86 -6.24
N LYS A 83 -14.75 -9.87 -5.39
CA LYS A 83 -15.02 -9.78 -3.95
C LYS A 83 -14.08 -8.79 -3.23
N HIS A 84 -12.93 -8.48 -3.83
CA HIS A 84 -11.86 -7.73 -3.17
C HIS A 84 -11.56 -6.35 -3.79
N LYS A 85 -12.22 -5.98 -4.89
CA LYS A 85 -12.10 -4.65 -5.52
C LYS A 85 -12.37 -3.50 -4.55
N ARG A 86 -13.33 -3.66 -3.62
CA ARG A 86 -13.62 -2.67 -2.57
C ARG A 86 -12.43 -2.46 -1.63
N LYS A 87 -11.74 -3.54 -1.23
CA LYS A 87 -10.56 -3.48 -0.34
C LYS A 87 -9.39 -2.80 -1.05
N MET A 88 -9.17 -3.09 -2.33
CA MET A 88 -8.15 -2.42 -3.13
C MET A 88 -8.40 -0.91 -3.20
N ASN A 89 -9.64 -0.49 -3.50
CA ASN A 89 -9.99 0.93 -3.53
C ASN A 89 -9.86 1.61 -2.16
N ASN A 90 -10.23 0.92 -1.08
CA ASN A 90 -10.09 1.44 0.28
C ASN A 90 -8.61 1.68 0.62
N ALA A 91 -7.74 0.72 0.30
CA ALA A 91 -6.30 0.84 0.55
C ALA A 91 -5.66 2.01 -0.21
N VAL A 92 -6.02 2.19 -1.49
CA VAL A 92 -5.57 3.33 -2.31
C VAL A 92 -6.05 4.65 -1.72
N ARG A 93 -7.32 4.71 -1.29
CA ARG A 93 -7.87 5.91 -0.64
C ARG A 93 -7.11 6.25 0.64
N LEU A 94 -6.86 5.28 1.51
CA LEU A 94 -6.13 5.47 2.76
C LEU A 94 -4.68 5.92 2.53
N ALA A 95 -4.01 5.35 1.52
CA ALA A 95 -2.68 5.79 1.09
C ALA A 95 -2.67 7.24 0.60
N ASN A 96 -3.64 7.62 -0.24
CA ASN A 96 -3.78 8.99 -0.73
C ASN A 96 -4.11 9.99 0.40
N ASP A 97 -4.99 9.59 1.33
CA ASP A 97 -5.33 10.42 2.49
C ASP A 97 -4.11 10.63 3.40
N TYR A 98 -3.23 9.63 3.53
CA TYR A 98 -1.95 9.80 4.22
C TYR A 98 -1.09 10.86 3.49
N THR A 99 -0.86 10.69 2.19
CA THR A 99 -0.03 11.60 1.39
C THR A 99 -0.53 13.05 1.47
N ARG A 100 -1.85 13.29 1.32
CA ARG A 100 -2.43 14.64 1.43
C ARG A 100 -2.21 15.28 2.81
N ARG A 101 -2.34 14.49 3.88
CA ARG A 101 -2.15 14.98 5.26
C ARG A 101 -0.69 15.27 5.59
N THR A 102 0.25 14.62 4.90
CA THR A 102 1.68 14.87 5.08
C THR A 102 2.22 15.96 4.15
N ASP A 103 1.62 16.19 2.98
CA ASP A 103 1.97 17.28 2.04
C ASP A 103 1.38 18.64 2.44
N GLY A 104 0.21 18.64 3.10
CA GLY A 104 -0.47 19.88 3.51
C GLY A 104 0.02 20.51 4.83
N LYS A 105 1.22 20.16 5.32
CA LYS A 105 1.78 20.66 6.58
C LYS A 105 3.25 21.05 6.49
#